data_AF-A0A7V5RLJ4-F1
#
_entry.id   AF-A0A7V5RLJ4-F1
#
_cell.length_a   1.000
_cell.length_b   1.000
_cell.length_c   1.000
_cell.angle_alpha   90.00
_cell.angle_beta   90.00
_cell.angle_gamma   90.00
#
_symmetry.space_group_name_H-M   'P 1'
#
loop_
_entity.id
_entity.type
_entity.pdbx_description
1 polymer ?
#
loop_
_entity_poly.entity_id
_entity_poly.type
_entity_poly.pdbx_seq_one_letter_code
_entity_poly.pdbx_strand_id
1 'polypeptide(L)'
;MQKLFFPAVLILALLPGCTKKIDKDEPLRNPEFVRIYAEAALLKQDPDSLRARQRIDSLLLAHDMDSTKLAEEIAYLREKPQRWKKFYQQVVRILDTKRKEARKRRQAERDSSAAGKK
;
A
#
# COMPACT_ATOMS: atom_id res chain seq x y z
N MET A 1 0.10 61.12 29.07
CA MET A 1 0.25 61.06 27.60
C MET A 1 0.54 59.63 27.21
N GLN A 2 -0.34 59.02 26.41
CA GLN A 2 -0.18 57.70 25.81
C GLN A 2 1.01 57.66 24.84
N LYS A 3 1.65 56.49 24.70
CA LYS A 3 1.87 55.76 23.43
C LYS A 3 2.68 54.48 23.70
N LEU A 4 2.03 53.32 23.62
CA LEU A 4 2.06 52.35 22.50
C LEU A 4 3.01 51.17 22.79
N PHE A 5 2.55 50.26 23.65
CA PHE A 5 2.92 48.85 23.55
C PHE A 5 2.27 48.32 22.27
N PHE A 6 3.07 48.04 21.24
CA PHE A 6 2.65 47.26 20.07
C PHE A 6 2.90 45.78 20.39
N PRO A 7 1.88 44.96 20.67
CA PRO A 7 2.08 43.52 20.65
C PRO A 7 2.11 43.09 19.18
N ALA A 8 3.29 42.67 18.73
CA ALA A 8 3.53 41.97 17.47
C ALA A 8 2.94 40.54 17.52
N VAL A 9 1.63 40.44 17.77
CA VAL A 9 0.90 39.16 17.85
C VAL A 9 -0.41 39.32 17.08
N LEU A 10 -0.34 39.50 15.75
CA LEU A 10 -1.56 39.46 14.95
C LEU A 10 -1.38 39.11 13.47
N ILE A 11 -0.39 38.29 13.09
CA ILE A 11 -0.25 37.84 11.69
C ILE A 11 0.09 36.35 11.59
N LEU A 12 -0.59 35.48 12.34
CA LEU A 12 -0.49 34.02 12.15
C LEU A 12 -1.83 33.28 12.14
N ALA A 13 -2.95 34.00 11.93
CA ALA A 13 -4.30 33.43 11.92
C ALA A 13 -4.94 33.34 10.51
N LEU A 14 -4.20 33.63 9.44
CA LEU A 14 -4.74 33.74 8.07
C LEU A 14 -4.08 32.78 7.07
N LEU A 15 -3.56 31.63 7.52
CA LEU A 15 -3.47 30.49 6.62
C LEU A 15 -4.84 29.81 6.66
N PRO A 16 -5.73 30.00 5.66
CA PRO A 16 -6.79 29.03 5.44
C PRO A 16 -6.07 27.72 5.19
N GLY A 17 -6.00 26.91 6.25
CA GLY A 17 -5.43 25.58 6.18
C GLY A 17 -6.04 24.92 4.96
N CYS A 18 -5.18 24.56 4.02
CA CYS A 18 -5.45 23.54 3.04
C CYS A 18 -5.81 22.26 3.82
N THR A 19 -7.02 22.20 4.36
CA THR A 19 -7.67 20.96 4.72
C THR A 19 -7.92 20.27 3.39
N LYS A 20 -6.88 19.60 2.88
CA LYS A 20 -7.05 18.45 2.01
C LYS A 20 -8.10 17.63 2.74
N LYS A 21 -9.33 17.63 2.20
CA LYS A 21 -10.34 16.67 2.62
C LYS A 21 -9.70 15.33 2.30
N ILE A 22 -9.08 14.71 3.30
CA ILE A 22 -8.62 13.32 3.26
C ILE A 22 -9.89 12.55 2.97
N ASP A 23 -10.02 12.17 1.70
CA ASP A 23 -11.25 11.64 1.16
C ASP A 23 -11.47 10.32 1.89
N LYS A 24 -12.65 10.11 2.48
CA LYS A 24 -12.91 9.00 3.40
C LYS A 24 -12.95 7.61 2.70
N ASP A 25 -12.30 7.45 1.57
CA ASP A 25 -12.10 6.20 0.84
C ASP A 25 -10.70 6.11 0.20
N GLU A 26 -9.73 6.93 0.65
CA GLU A 26 -8.38 7.04 0.08
C GLU A 26 -7.64 5.70 -0.12
N PRO A 27 -7.60 4.75 0.84
CA PRO A 27 -6.95 3.45 0.61
C PRO A 27 -7.64 2.56 -0.42
N LEU A 28 -8.97 2.70 -0.61
CA LEU A 28 -9.70 1.99 -1.67
C LEU A 28 -9.50 2.60 -3.05
N ARG A 29 -9.18 3.90 -3.09
CA ARG A 29 -8.86 4.66 -4.30
C ARG A 29 -7.38 4.63 -4.65
N ASN A 30 -6.51 4.18 -3.73
CA ASN A 30 -5.09 4.02 -3.98
C ASN A 30 -4.79 2.60 -4.50
N PRO A 31 -4.73 2.37 -5.83
CA PRO A 31 -4.43 1.06 -6.39
C PRO A 31 -3.04 0.55 -6.01
N GLU A 32 -2.13 1.46 -5.67
CA GLU A 32 -0.77 1.13 -5.25
C GLU A 32 -0.78 0.45 -3.88
N PHE A 33 -1.54 0.98 -2.92
CA PHE A 33 -1.70 0.35 -1.60
C PHE A 33 -2.25 -1.08 -1.70
N VAL A 34 -3.28 -1.28 -2.52
CA VAL A 34 -3.87 -2.61 -2.76
C VAL A 34 -2.82 -3.58 -3.32
N ARG A 35 -1.99 -3.11 -4.25
CA ARG A 35 -0.91 -3.89 -4.85
C ARG A 35 0.19 -4.22 -3.83
N ILE A 36 0.67 -3.24 -3.07
CA ILE A 36 1.67 -3.41 -2.01
C ILE A 36 1.19 -4.44 -1.00
N TYR A 37 -0.05 -4.33 -0.54
CA TYR A 37 -0.63 -5.28 0.40
C TYR A 37 -0.69 -6.70 -0.19
N ALA A 38 -1.10 -6.85 -1.44
CA ALA A 38 -1.13 -8.15 -2.11
C ALA A 38 0.27 -8.77 -2.23
N GLU A 39 1.29 -7.96 -2.56
CA GLU A 39 2.67 -8.41 -2.69
C GLU A 39 3.27 -8.76 -1.31
N ALA A 40 3.03 -7.95 -0.29
CA ALA A 40 3.42 -8.25 1.08
C ALA A 40 2.76 -9.54 1.60
N ALA A 41 1.49 -9.77 1.26
CA ALA A 41 0.78 -10.99 1.62
C ALA A 41 1.37 -12.24 0.95
N LEU A 42 1.90 -12.13 -0.27
CA LEU A 42 2.63 -13.22 -0.93
C LEU A 42 3.98 -13.47 -0.25
N LEU A 43 4.72 -12.42 0.08
CA LEU A 43 6.02 -12.53 0.74
C LEU A 43 5.89 -13.16 2.14
N LYS A 44 4.77 -12.94 2.83
CA LYS A 44 4.50 -13.56 4.13
C LYS A 44 4.32 -15.08 4.07
N GLN A 45 4.14 -15.66 2.89
CA GLN A 45 4.09 -17.12 2.68
C GLN A 45 5.49 -17.73 2.54
N ASP A 46 6.55 -16.92 2.47
CA ASP A 46 7.93 -17.40 2.48
C ASP A 46 8.21 -18.09 3.83
N PRO A 47 8.69 -19.34 3.84
CA PRO A 47 8.97 -20.07 5.08
C PRO A 47 10.11 -19.44 5.90
N ASP A 48 10.98 -18.66 5.27
CA ASP A 48 12.04 -17.91 5.95
C ASP A 48 11.51 -16.55 6.40
N SER A 49 11.13 -16.45 7.67
CA SER A 49 10.50 -15.27 8.25
C SER A 49 11.38 -14.02 8.24
N LEU A 50 12.71 -14.18 8.34
CA LEU A 50 13.66 -13.06 8.27
C LEU A 50 13.76 -12.52 6.85
N ARG A 51 13.88 -13.42 5.88
CA ARG A 51 13.89 -13.06 4.45
C ARG A 51 12.56 -12.45 4.02
N ALA A 52 11.43 -13.02 4.48
CA ALA A 52 10.11 -12.47 4.24
C ALA A 52 10.03 -11.01 4.71
N ARG A 53 10.49 -10.74 5.94
CA ARG A 53 10.51 -9.40 6.52
C ARG A 53 11.38 -8.44 5.71
N GLN A 54 12.62 -8.81 5.41
CA GLN A 54 13.53 -7.96 4.61
C GLN A 54 12.93 -7.61 3.24
N ARG A 55 12.26 -8.56 2.60
CA ARG A 55 11.60 -8.35 1.30
C ARG A 55 10.37 -7.46 1.42
N ILE A 56 9.60 -7.58 2.51
CA ILE A 56 8.49 -6.68 2.79
C ILE A 56 9.01 -5.27 3.05
N ASP A 57 10.05 -5.10 3.86
CA ASP A 57 10.65 -3.79 4.14
C ASP A 57 11.18 -3.15 2.84
N SER A 58 11.84 -3.93 1.99
CA SER A 58 12.30 -3.49 0.67
C SER A 58 11.16 -3.09 -0.26
N LEU A 59 10.06 -3.85 -0.25
CA LEU A 59 8.85 -3.56 -1.02
C LEU A 59 8.23 -2.22 -0.57
N LEU A 60 8.12 -2.01 0.74
CA LEU A 60 7.57 -0.77 1.30
C LEU A 60 8.43 0.43 0.91
N LEU A 61 9.75 0.33 1.07
CA LEU A 61 10.70 1.37 0.66
C LEU A 61 10.62 1.70 -0.83
N ALA A 62 10.48 0.69 -1.70
CA ALA A 62 10.36 0.88 -3.15
C ALA A 62 9.11 1.68 -3.56
N HIS A 63 8.14 1.79 -2.68
CA HIS A 63 6.87 2.48 -2.90
C HIS A 63 6.69 3.72 -2.00
N ASP A 64 7.77 4.23 -1.41
CA ASP A 64 7.75 5.38 -0.49
C ASP A 64 6.69 5.22 0.62
N MET A 65 6.57 3.98 1.10
CA MET A 65 5.65 3.59 2.16
C MET A 65 6.48 3.08 3.33
N ASP A 66 6.14 3.52 4.54
CA ASP A 66 6.71 2.95 5.75
C ASP A 66 5.72 1.99 6.43
N SER A 67 6.24 1.23 7.40
CA SER A 67 5.42 0.25 8.14
C SER A 67 4.31 0.89 8.99
N THR A 68 4.49 2.15 9.42
CA THR A 68 3.51 2.89 10.23
C THR A 68 2.32 3.29 9.37
N LYS A 69 2.56 3.90 8.22
CA LYS A 69 1.55 4.26 7.22
C LYS A 69 0.78 3.04 6.73
N LEU A 70 1.47 1.92 6.48
CA LEU A 70 0.81 0.66 6.15
C LEU A 70 -0.15 0.21 7.28
N ALA A 71 0.28 0.31 8.54
CA ALA A 71 -0.54 -0.07 9.70
C ALA A 71 -1.75 0.85 9.87
N GLU A 72 -1.59 2.16 9.66
CA GLU A 72 -2.66 3.16 9.70
C GLU A 72 -3.73 2.86 8.64
N GLU A 73 -3.33 2.60 7.40
CA GLU A 73 -4.25 2.25 6.31
C GLU A 73 -5.00 0.94 6.59
N ILE A 74 -4.33 -0.06 7.16
CA ILE A 74 -4.98 -1.32 7.59
C ILE A 74 -5.96 -1.07 8.72
N ALA A 75 -5.59 -0.27 9.72
CA ALA A 75 -6.46 0.08 10.85
C ALA A 75 -7.72 0.80 10.32
N TYR A 76 -7.54 1.75 9.41
CA TYR A 76 -8.62 2.47 8.75
C TYR A 76 -9.61 1.55 8.02
N LEU A 77 -9.11 0.54 7.31
CA LEU A 77 -9.97 -0.42 6.62
C LEU A 77 -10.74 -1.32 7.60
N ARG A 78 -10.18 -1.60 8.78
CA ARG A 78 -10.83 -2.41 9.82
C ARG A 78 -11.99 -1.69 10.50
N GLU A 79 -11.96 -0.36 10.57
CA GLU A 79 -13.06 0.43 11.16
C GLU A 79 -14.40 0.25 10.44
N LYS A 80 -14.38 -0.10 9.14
CA LYS A 80 -15.59 -0.30 8.34
C LYS A 80 -15.56 -1.63 7.59
N PRO A 81 -16.35 -2.64 8.02
CA PRO A 81 -16.37 -3.97 7.38
C PRO A 81 -16.66 -3.94 5.87
N GLN A 82 -17.48 -2.98 5.40
CA GLN A 82 -17.78 -2.84 3.98
C GLN A 82 -16.55 -2.40 3.16
N ARG A 83 -15.67 -1.56 3.71
CA ARG A 83 -14.43 -1.14 3.06
C ARG A 83 -13.47 -2.31 2.97
N TRP A 84 -13.31 -3.05 4.08
CA TRP A 84 -12.52 -4.27 4.11
C TRP A 84 -12.94 -5.27 3.04
N LYS A 85 -14.25 -5.50 2.87
CA LYS A 85 -14.77 -6.42 1.84
C LYS A 85 -14.35 -6.00 0.43
N LYS A 86 -14.53 -4.72 0.07
CA LYS A 86 -14.16 -4.21 -1.26
C LYS A 86 -12.66 -4.29 -1.50
N PHE A 87 -11.87 -3.88 -0.51
CA PHE A 87 -10.41 -3.96 -0.54
C PHE A 87 -9.93 -5.41 -0.75
N TYR A 88 -10.45 -6.33 0.06
CA TYR A 88 -10.09 -7.74 -0.01
C TYR A 88 -10.42 -8.35 -1.37
N GLN A 89 -11.56 -8.00 -1.97
CA GLN A 89 -11.91 -8.44 -3.32
C GLN A 89 -10.89 -7.98 -4.37
N GLN A 90 -10.37 -6.75 -4.26
CA GLN A 90 -9.32 -6.27 -5.18
C GLN A 90 -7.99 -7.01 -4.96
N VAL A 91 -7.60 -7.22 -3.70
CA VAL A 91 -6.40 -8.00 -3.35
C VAL A 91 -6.48 -9.42 -3.94
N VAL A 92 -7.60 -10.12 -3.74
CA VAL A 92 -7.81 -11.47 -4.29
C VAL A 92 -7.69 -11.49 -5.81
N ARG A 93 -8.25 -10.51 -6.52
CA ARG A 93 -8.11 -10.41 -7.99
C ARG A 93 -6.64 -10.29 -8.42
N ILE A 94 -5.84 -9.48 -7.72
CA ILE A 94 -4.41 -9.34 -8.02
C ILE A 94 -3.68 -10.68 -7.79
N LEU A 95 -3.97 -11.34 -6.67
CA LEU A 95 -3.37 -12.64 -6.34
C LEU A 95 -3.71 -13.71 -7.36
N ASP A 96 -4.97 -13.78 -7.80
CA ASP A 96 -5.41 -14.75 -8.80
C ASP A 96 -4.75 -14.52 -10.16
N THR A 97 -4.59 -13.26 -10.57
CA THR A 97 -3.85 -12.91 -11.79
C THR A 97 -2.39 -13.35 -11.69
N LYS A 98 -1.69 -13.01 -10.60
CA LYS A 98 -0.29 -13.43 -10.40
C LYS A 98 -0.16 -14.97 -10.38
N ARG A 99 -1.12 -15.69 -9.77
CA ARG A 99 -1.15 -17.17 -9.79
C ARG A 99 -1.33 -17.73 -11.20
N LYS A 100 -2.24 -17.17 -11.99
CA LYS A 100 -2.46 -17.58 -13.40
C LYS A 100 -1.21 -17.35 -14.24
N GLU A 101 -0.56 -16.20 -14.09
CA GLU A 101 0.67 -15.87 -14.79
C GLU A 101 1.82 -16.82 -14.42
N ALA A 102 1.99 -17.11 -13.13
CA ALA A 102 3.01 -18.05 -12.65
C ALA A 102 2.80 -19.46 -13.24
N ARG A 103 1.54 -19.93 -13.35
CA ARG A 103 1.22 -21.20 -13.99
C ARG A 103 1.56 -21.20 -15.48
N LYS A 104 1.19 -20.14 -16.20
CA LYS A 104 1.51 -19.99 -17.63
C LYS A 104 3.02 -20.00 -17.90
N ARG A 105 3.80 -19.28 -17.09
CA ARG A 105 5.27 -19.26 -17.19
C ARG A 105 5.88 -20.65 -17.00
N ARG A 106 5.47 -21.37 -15.95
CA ARG A 106 5.93 -22.75 -15.71
C ARG A 106 5.59 -23.71 -16.85
N GLN A 107 4.43 -23.53 -17.49
CA GLN A 107 4.06 -24.35 -18.65
C GLN A 107 4.95 -24.03 -19.86
N ALA A 108 5.15 -22.74 -20.16
CA ALA A 108 6.01 -22.31 -21.26
C ALA A 108 7.47 -22.77 -21.10
N GLU A 109 8.00 -22.77 -19.88
CA GLU A 109 9.34 -23.28 -19.56
C GLU A 109 9.46 -24.79 -19.80
N ARG A 110 8.42 -25.57 -19.45
CA ARG A 110 8.36 -27.01 -19.69
C ARG A 110 8.31 -27.33 -21.18
N ASP A 111 7.48 -26.61 -21.93
CA ASP A 111 7.31 -26.81 -23.37
C ASP A 111 8.60 -26.45 -24.12
N SER A 112 9.28 -25.36 -23.73
CA SER A 112 10.59 -24.96 -24.27
C SER A 112 11.68 -25.99 -23.97
N SER A 113 11.69 -26.54 -22.76
CA SER A 113 12.66 -27.57 -22.35
C SER A 113 12.45 -28.91 -23.08
N ALA A 114 11.22 -29.22 -23.48
CA ALA A 114 10.89 -30.40 -24.28
C ALA A 114 11.28 -30.22 -25.77
N ALA A 115 11.17 -29.00 -26.29
CA ALA A 115 11.53 -28.69 -27.68
C ALA A 115 13.05 -28.70 -27.95
N GLY A 116 13.88 -28.29 -26.99
CA GLY A 116 15.34 -28.22 -27.14
C GLY A 116 16.11 -29.55 -27.00
N LYS A 117 15.41 -30.68 -26.83
CA LYS A 117 16.01 -32.03 -26.71
C LYS A 117 15.88 -32.88 -27.99
N LYS A 118 15.39 -32.29 -29.10
CA LYS A 118 15.31 -32.93 -30.41
C LYS A 118 16.36 -32.34 -31.34
#